data_AF-A0A5E4X8N1-F1
#
_entry.id   AF-A0A5E4X8N1-F1
#
_cell.length_a   1.000
_cell.length_b   1.000
_cell.length_c   1.000
_cell.angle_alpha   90.00
_cell.angle_beta   90.00
_cell.angle_gamma   90.00
#
_symmetry.space_group_name_H-M   'P 1'
#
loop_
_entity.id
_entity.type
_entity.pdbx_description
1 polymer ?
#
loop_
_entity_poly.entity_id
_entity_poly.type
_entity_poly.pdbx_seq_one_letter_code
_entity_poly.pdbx_strand_id
1 'polypeptide(L)'
;MLSNTRKLCDAARGKGVSVYFATIHFRPSYPEVSPLNRNGQGIKQLGRFVDDQISPELGQQATEPLIIAHRAGVFFGTDLRVRLSAQGIDTLLMVGIASTG
;
A
#
# COMPACT_ATOMS: atom_id res chain seq x y z
N MET A 1 -5.16 6.78 -14.65
CA MET A 1 -5.24 5.75 -13.60
C MET A 1 -5.97 6.26 -12.35
N LEU A 2 -5.52 7.34 -11.72
CA LEU A 2 -6.11 7.88 -10.48
C LEU A 2 -7.64 8.08 -10.55
N SER A 3 -8.17 8.69 -11.61
CA SER A 3 -9.62 8.87 -11.78
C SER A 3 -10.41 7.55 -11.76
N ASN A 4 -9.90 6.50 -12.41
CA ASN A 4 -10.56 5.19 -12.41
C ASN A 4 -10.45 4.52 -11.03
N THR A 5 -9.30 4.64 -10.37
CA THR A 5 -9.12 4.14 -8.99
C THR A 5 -10.05 4.87 -8.02
N ARG A 6 -10.23 6.19 -8.16
CA ARG A 6 -11.17 6.96 -7.35
C ARG A 6 -12.61 6.48 -7.54
N LYS A 7 -13.04 6.27 -8.79
CA LYS A 7 -14.36 5.69 -9.10
C LYS A 7 -14.55 4.32 -8.46
N LEU A 8 -13.51 3.48 -8.47
CA LEU A 8 -13.55 2.17 -7.80
C LEU A 8 -13.67 2.31 -6.27
N CYS A 9 -12.91 3.20 -5.63
CA CYS A 9 -13.06 3.49 -4.21
C CYS A 9 -14.49 3.91 -3.87
N ASP A 10 -15.08 4.80 -4.67
CA ASP A 10 -16.46 5.26 -4.46
C ASP A 10 -17.50 4.15 -4.62
N ALA A 11 -17.34 3.32 -5.65
CA ALA A 11 -18.20 2.16 -5.84
C ALA A 11 -18.08 1.16 -4.68
N ALA A 12 -16.86 0.88 -4.22
CA ALA A 12 -16.60 0.00 -3.08
C ALA A 12 -17.27 0.52 -1.80
N ARG A 13 -17.06 1.80 -1.47
CA ARG A 13 -17.70 2.48 -0.34
C ARG A 13 -19.23 2.40 -0.40
N GLY A 14 -19.81 2.71 -1.57
CA GLY A 14 -21.26 2.64 -1.78
C GLY A 14 -21.86 1.22 -1.67
N LYS A 15 -21.03 0.19 -1.74
CA LYS A 15 -21.41 -1.22 -1.57
C LYS A 15 -21.01 -1.81 -0.21
N GLY A 16 -20.45 -1.00 0.69
CA GLY A 16 -19.96 -1.48 1.99
C GLY A 16 -18.72 -2.38 1.90
N VAL A 17 -18.01 -2.36 0.77
CA VAL A 17 -16.74 -3.07 0.61
C VAL A 17 -15.64 -2.26 1.27
N SER A 18 -14.89 -2.88 2.17
CA SER A 18 -13.77 -2.23 2.86
C SER A 18 -12.67 -1.81 1.89
N VAL A 19 -12.23 -0.56 2.00
CA VAL A 19 -11.15 0.00 1.20
C VAL A 19 -9.89 0.12 2.07
N TYR A 20 -8.79 -0.43 1.57
CA TYR A 20 -7.48 -0.35 2.20
C TYR A 20 -6.52 0.36 1.25
N PHE A 21 -5.74 1.28 1.79
CA PHE A 21 -4.62 1.89 1.07
C PHE A 21 -3.33 1.18 1.48
N ALA A 22 -2.38 1.09 0.56
CA ALA A 22 -1.07 0.55 0.82
C ALA A 22 -0.01 1.45 0.20
N THR A 23 1.11 1.60 0.91
CA THR A 23 2.27 2.34 0.41
C THR A 23 3.55 1.62 0.78
N ILE A 24 4.58 1.76 -0.06
CA ILE A 24 5.95 1.48 0.35
C ILE A 24 6.46 2.73 1.03
N HIS A 25 7.01 2.59 2.23
CA HIS A 25 7.62 3.69 2.96
C HIS A 25 8.80 3.18 3.78
N PHE A 26 9.84 3.98 3.90
CA PHE A 26 11.05 3.70 4.66
C PHE A 26 11.33 4.85 5.62
N ARG A 27 11.89 4.52 6.79
CA ARG A 27 12.40 5.58 7.65
C ARG A 27 13.64 6.22 7.02
N PRO A 28 13.96 7.48 7.38
CA PRO A 28 15.24 8.07 7.05
C PRO A 28 16.38 7.11 7.36
N SER A 29 17.39 7.04 6.48
CA SER A 29 18.51 6.08 6.49
C SER A 29 18.22 4.63 6.07
N TYR A 30 16.95 4.29 5.78
CA TYR A 30 16.52 2.97 5.27
C TYR A 30 16.91 1.77 6.16
N PRO A 31 16.64 1.80 7.48
CA PRO A 31 16.99 0.69 8.37
C PRO A 31 16.27 -0.63 8.04
N GLU A 32 15.14 -0.57 7.34
CA GLU A 32 14.39 -1.76 6.91
C GLU A 32 15.02 -2.46 5.69
N VAL A 33 15.98 -1.82 5.02
CA VAL A 33 16.58 -2.34 3.81
C VAL A 33 17.82 -3.17 4.13
N SER A 34 17.64 -4.50 4.12
CA SER A 34 18.75 -5.46 4.21
C SER A 34 19.78 -5.26 3.08
N PRO A 35 21.08 -5.45 3.33
CA PRO A 35 22.12 -5.50 2.30
C PRO A 35 21.84 -6.54 1.19
N LEU A 36 21.11 -7.62 1.51
CA LEU A 36 20.77 -8.68 0.56
C LEU A 36 19.55 -8.36 -0.32
N ASN A 37 18.79 -7.30 0.02
CA ASN A 37 17.62 -6.90 -0.75
C ASN A 37 18.04 -6.00 -1.92
N ARG A 38 18.37 -6.58 -3.08
CA ARG A 38 18.82 -5.83 -4.26
C ARG A 38 17.84 -4.71 -4.67
N ASN A 39 16.54 -5.01 -4.73
CA ASN A 39 15.52 -4.02 -5.10
C ASN A 39 15.46 -2.87 -4.08
N GLY A 40 15.48 -3.20 -2.78
CA GLY A 40 15.50 -2.20 -1.72
C GLY A 40 16.78 -1.36 -1.71
N GLN A 41 17.94 -1.94 -2.03
CA GLN A 41 19.20 -1.20 -2.18
C GLN A 41 19.12 -0.19 -3.33
N GLY A 42 18.51 -0.54 -4.46
CA GLY A 42 18.26 0.38 -5.55
C GLY A 42 17.36 1.55 -5.14
N ILE A 43 16.27 1.27 -4.43
CA ILE A 43 15.39 2.30 -3.85
C ILE A 43 16.15 3.23 -2.91
N LYS A 44 16.95 2.67 -2.00
CA LYS A 44 17.78 3.41 -1.04
C LYS A 44 18.74 4.37 -1.75
N GLN A 45 19.39 3.92 -2.82
CA GLN A 45 20.31 4.76 -3.60
C GLN A 45 19.58 5.92 -4.30
N LEU A 46 18.34 5.70 -4.73
CA LEU A 46 17.51 6.72 -5.40
C LEU A 46 16.83 7.69 -4.43
N GLY A 47 16.87 7.44 -3.12
CA GLY A 47 16.26 8.33 -2.14
C GLY A 47 14.73 8.37 -2.20
N ARG A 48 14.05 7.27 -2.58
CA ARG A 48 12.58 7.22 -2.76
C ARG A 48 11.86 6.58 -1.58
N PHE A 49 10.56 6.87 -1.44
CA PHE A 49 9.66 6.28 -0.45
C PHE A 49 9.99 6.66 1.00
N VAL A 50 10.45 7.90 1.23
CA VAL A 50 10.68 8.43 2.59
C VAL A 50 9.61 9.45 2.97
N ASP A 51 9.28 10.39 2.09
CA ASP A 51 8.30 11.45 2.36
C ASP A 51 7.07 11.38 1.44
N ASP A 52 6.94 10.30 0.67
CA ASP A 52 5.86 10.11 -0.29
C ASP A 52 4.50 9.93 0.42
N GLN A 53 3.47 10.53 -0.16
CA GLN A 53 2.09 10.47 0.34
C GLN A 53 1.17 9.82 -0.69
N ILE A 54 0.07 9.23 -0.19
CA ILE A 54 -1.03 8.79 -1.06
C ILE A 54 -1.58 10.01 -1.79
N SER A 55 -1.82 9.88 -3.11
CA SER A 55 -2.38 10.97 -3.89
C SER A 55 -3.74 11.40 -3.33
N PRO A 56 -3.94 12.70 -3.03
CA PRO A 56 -5.20 13.20 -2.48
C PRO A 56 -6.38 13.01 -3.45
N GLU A 57 -6.13 12.83 -4.75
CA GLU A 57 -7.17 12.53 -5.75
C GLU A 57 -7.92 11.22 -5.48
N LEU A 58 -7.28 10.27 -4.78
CA LEU A 58 -7.94 9.04 -4.37
C LEU A 58 -8.93 9.29 -3.22
N GLY A 59 -8.76 10.41 -2.51
CA GLY A 59 -9.59 10.86 -1.39
C GLY A 59 -9.80 9.76 -0.37
N GLN A 60 -8.70 9.25 0.18
CA GLN A 60 -8.69 8.34 1.31
C GLN A 60 -9.51 8.94 2.46
N GLN A 61 -10.40 8.14 3.06
CA GLN A 61 -11.19 8.51 4.23
C GLN A 61 -10.44 8.15 5.52
N ALA A 62 -10.72 8.86 6.61
CA ALA A 62 -10.07 8.61 7.91
C ALA A 62 -10.34 7.19 8.47
N THR A 63 -11.42 6.55 8.03
CA THR A 63 -11.80 5.18 8.39
C THR A 63 -11.11 4.11 7.55
N GLU A 64 -10.42 4.50 6.47
CA GLU A 64 -9.77 3.58 5.53
C GLU A 64 -8.31 3.35 5.93
N PRO A 65 -7.94 2.12 6.33
CA PRO A 65 -6.60 1.86 6.83
C PRO A 65 -5.52 2.10 5.77
N LEU A 66 -4.40 2.70 6.19
CA LEU A 66 -3.16 2.74 5.42
C LEU A 66 -2.19 1.66 5.93
N ILE A 67 -1.79 0.76 5.04
CA ILE A 67 -0.79 -0.27 5.30
C ILE A 67 0.55 0.24 4.79
N ILE A 68 1.53 0.29 5.71
CA ILE A 68 2.90 0.65 5.37
C ILE A 68 3.70 -0.63 5.18
N ALA A 69 4.23 -0.82 3.98
CA ALA A 69 5.11 -1.92 3.63
C ALA A 69 6.55 -1.43 3.43
N HIS A 70 7.51 -2.33 3.66
CA HIS A 70 8.93 -2.08 3.44
C HIS A 70 9.50 -2.90 2.27
N ARG A 71 8.61 -3.55 1.51
CA ARG A 71 8.87 -4.41 0.35
C ARG A 71 7.70 -4.32 -0.62
N ALA A 72 7.89 -4.81 -1.85
CA ALA A 72 6.83 -4.85 -2.87
C ALA A 72 5.59 -5.64 -2.41
N GLY A 73 5.79 -6.75 -1.69
CA GLY A 73 4.69 -7.54 -1.14
C GLY A 73 4.10 -6.93 0.13
N VAL A 74 2.90 -6.34 0.02
CA VAL A 74 2.19 -5.70 1.16
C VAL A 74 1.87 -6.66 2.31
N PHE A 75 1.81 -7.97 2.08
CA PHE A 75 1.56 -8.96 3.13
C PHE A 75 2.78 -9.29 3.98
N PHE A 76 3.99 -9.03 3.48
CA PHE A 76 5.20 -9.41 4.17
C PHE A 76 5.60 -8.34 5.19
N GLY A 77 5.68 -8.73 6.47
CA GLY A 77 6.10 -7.82 7.53
C GLY A 77 5.06 -6.75 7.89
N THR A 78 3.80 -6.93 7.48
CA THR A 78 2.67 -6.07 7.87
C THR A 78 1.61 -6.92 8.57
N ASP A 79 0.60 -6.25 9.14
CA ASP A 79 -0.55 -6.89 9.78
C ASP A 79 -1.75 -7.07 8.85
N LEU A 80 -1.61 -6.80 7.54
CA LEU A 80 -2.72 -6.83 6.58
C LEU A 80 -3.45 -8.18 6.59
N ARG A 81 -2.73 -9.31 6.57
CA ARG A 81 -3.35 -10.64 6.61
C ARG A 81 -4.21 -10.84 7.87
N VAL A 82 -3.68 -10.42 9.03
CA VAL A 82 -4.38 -10.57 10.31
C VAL A 82 -5.67 -9.75 10.29
N ARG A 83 -5.60 -8.49 9.84
CA ARG A 83 -6.76 -7.60 9.73
C ARG A 83 -7.85 -8.15 8.80
N LEU A 84 -7.46 -8.60 7.60
CA LEU A 84 -8.40 -9.18 6.64
C LEU A 84 -9.07 -10.45 7.20
N SER A 85 -8.28 -11.36 7.78
CA SER A 85 -8.80 -12.61 8.35
C SER A 85 -9.74 -12.38 9.53
N ALA A 86 -9.48 -11.38 10.38
CA ALA A 86 -10.34 -11.03 11.49
C ALA A 86 -11.72 -10.50 11.04
N GLN A 87 -11.81 -10.00 9.80
CA GLN A 87 -13.06 -9.54 9.18
C GLN A 87 -13.68 -10.58 8.25
N GLY A 88 -13.10 -11.79 8.16
CA GLY A 88 -13.56 -12.84 7.25
C GLY A 88 -13.36 -12.51 5.75
N ILE A 89 -12.45 -11.58 5.42
CA ILE A 89 -12.17 -11.21 4.03
C ILE A 89 -11.21 -12.22 3.41
N ASP A 90 -11.66 -12.89 2.34
CA ASP A 90 -10.89 -13.89 1.59
C ASP A 90 -10.61 -13.49 0.13
N THR A 91 -11.28 -12.43 -0.36
CA THR A 91 -11.24 -11.99 -1.75
C THR A 91 -10.81 -10.53 -1.81
N LEU A 92 -9.85 -10.22 -2.70
CA LEU A 92 -9.30 -8.88 -2.85
C LEU A 92 -9.39 -8.40 -4.30
N LEU A 93 -9.84 -7.15 -4.46
CA LEU A 93 -9.65 -6.40 -5.69
C LEU A 93 -8.37 -5.58 -5.54
N MET A 94 -7.33 -5.93 -6.30
CA MET A 94 -6.05 -5.22 -6.26
C MET A 94 -5.94 -4.26 -7.43
N VAL A 95 -5.70 -2.99 -7.12
CA VAL A 95 -5.40 -1.93 -8.09
C VAL A 95 -4.25 -1.11 -7.56
N GLY A 96 -3.34 -0.66 -8.42
CA GLY A 96 -2.18 0.08 -7.96
C GLY A 96 -1.05 0.05 -8.98
N ILE A 97 0.09 0.58 -8.54
CA ILE A 97 1.35 0.54 -9.26
C ILE A 97 2.43 -0.09 -8.38
N ALA A 98 3.47 -0.69 -8.97
CA ALA A 98 3.57 -1.06 -10.39
C ALA A 98 2.83 -2.38 -10.65
N SER A 99 2.32 -2.59 -11.87
CA SER A 99 1.65 -3.86 -12.23
C SER A 99 2.61 -5.05 -12.22
N THR A 100 3.91 -4.80 -12.39
CA THR A 100 5.00 -5.77 -12.21
C THR A 100 5.80 -5.34 -10.98
N GLY A 101 5.55 -6.03 -9.87
CA GLY A 101 6.28 -5.86 -8.61
C GLY A 101 7.39 -6.88 -8.44
#